data_AF-A0A135VWL3-F1
#
_entry.id   AF-A0A135VWL3-F1
#
_cell.length_a   1.000
_cell.length_b   1.000
_cell.length_c   1.000
_cell.angle_alpha   90.00
_cell.angle_beta   90.00
_cell.angle_gamma   90.00
#
_symmetry.space_group_name_H-M   'P 1'
#
loop_
_entity.id
_entity.type
_entity.pdbx_description
1 polymer ?
#
loop_
_entity_poly.entity_id
_entity_poly.type
_entity_poly.pdbx_seq_one_letter_code
_entity_poly.pdbx_strand_id
1 'polypeptide(L)'
;MFAIASANPDLAADAIILILSGILVVGGILLRLLGAFLWGPGSKRSREEDTVIEIASMRKSVTISELETETGYHPERIEEILRDALMNQKLTGYLENERFVRDTSVSPWEPNMAWVDDDD
;
A
#
# COMPACT_ATOMS: atom_id res chain seq x y z
N MET A 1 5.15 11.65 70.61
CA MET A 1 6.10 11.07 69.62
C MET A 1 5.27 10.55 68.47
N PHE A 2 5.23 11.27 67.34
CA PHE A 2 4.54 10.79 66.13
C PHE A 2 5.51 9.91 65.34
N ALA A 3 5.24 8.61 65.31
CA ALA A 3 5.94 7.68 64.42
C ALA A 3 5.44 7.95 63.00
N ILE A 4 6.27 8.63 62.21
CA ILE A 4 6.06 8.73 60.77
C ILE A 4 6.32 7.31 60.24
N ALA A 5 5.26 6.62 59.84
CA ALA A 5 5.37 5.36 59.14
C ALA A 5 6.23 5.61 57.89
N SER A 6 7.45 5.06 57.89
CA SER A 6 8.29 5.06 56.71
C SER A 6 7.55 4.28 55.63
N ALA A 7 7.06 4.98 54.60
CA ALA A 7 6.53 4.33 53.41
C ALA A 7 7.62 3.41 52.86
N ASN A 8 7.38 2.10 52.87
CA ASN A 8 8.34 1.11 52.39
C ASN A 8 8.56 1.37 50.89
N PRO A 9 9.77 1.80 50.47
CA PRO A 9 10.05 2.15 49.08
C PRO A 9 9.88 0.96 48.13
N ASP A 10 10.02 -0.26 48.65
CA ASP A 10 9.85 -1.51 47.91
C ASP A 10 8.41 -1.69 47.41
N LEU A 11 7.41 -1.27 48.19
CA LEU A 11 5.99 -1.38 47.80
C LEU A 11 5.64 -0.42 46.65
N ALA A 12 6.29 0.74 46.61
CA ALA A 12 6.12 1.72 45.54
C ALA A 12 6.83 1.26 44.25
N ALA A 13 8.01 0.65 44.38
CA ALA A 13 8.76 0.10 43.25
C ALA A 13 7.98 -1.04 42.57
N ASP A 14 7.41 -1.96 43.33
CA ASP A 14 6.61 -3.08 42.81
C ASP A 14 5.36 -2.58 42.06
N ALA A 15 4.67 -1.58 42.59
CA ALA A 15 3.50 -0.99 41.94
C ALA A 15 3.86 -0.30 40.61
N ILE A 16 5.00 0.40 40.56
CA ILE A 16 5.48 1.06 39.33
C ILE A 16 5.85 0.03 38.26
N ILE A 17 6.54 -1.05 38.63
CA ILE A 17 6.91 -2.12 37.69
C ILE A 17 5.67 -2.81 37.11
N LEU A 18 4.64 -3.02 37.94
CA LEU A 18 3.39 -3.66 37.52
C LEU A 18 2.59 -2.77 36.55
N ILE A 19 2.59 -1.46 36.75
CA ILE A 19 1.98 -0.50 35.82
C ILE A 19 2.76 -0.42 34.50
N LEU A 20 4.10 -0.32 34.56
CA LEU A 20 4.94 -0.21 33.37
C LEU A 20 4.85 -1.47 32.50
N SER A 21 4.87 -2.65 33.11
CA SER A 21 4.70 -3.93 32.39
C SER A 21 3.31 -4.04 31.75
N GLY A 22 2.25 -3.58 32.42
CA GLY A 22 0.90 -3.51 31.84
C GLY A 22 0.83 -2.60 30.61
N ILE A 23 1.43 -1.41 30.68
CA ILE A 23 1.50 -0.47 29.54
C ILE A 23 2.27 -1.09 28.37
N LEU A 24 3.37 -1.78 28.64
CA LEU A 24 4.21 -2.41 27.61
C LEU A 24 3.48 -3.55 26.90
N VAL A 25 2.74 -4.37 27.65
CA VAL A 25 1.92 -5.46 27.10
C VAL A 25 0.77 -4.90 26.25
N VAL A 26 0.02 -3.93 26.78
CA VAL A 26 -1.12 -3.33 26.06
C VAL A 26 -0.64 -2.58 24.81
N GLY A 27 0.45 -1.80 24.93
CA GLY A 27 1.06 -1.10 23.80
C GLY A 27 1.60 -2.04 22.73
N GLY A 28 2.25 -3.14 23.13
CA GLY A 28 2.74 -4.17 22.21
C GLY A 28 1.62 -4.89 21.45
N ILE A 29 0.49 -5.15 22.11
CA ILE A 29 -0.70 -5.73 21.48
C ILE A 29 -1.31 -4.74 20.47
N LEU A 30 -1.44 -3.47 20.83
CA LEU A 30 -1.93 -2.41 19.93
C LEU A 30 -1.04 -2.26 18.69
N LEU A 31 0.29 -2.29 18.85
CA LEU A 31 1.23 -2.25 17.73
C LEU A 31 1.10 -3.48 16.83
N ARG A 32 0.86 -4.68 17.39
CA ARG A 32 0.59 -5.87 16.59
C ARG A 32 -0.73 -5.79 15.83
N LEU A 33 -1.78 -5.24 16.43
CA LEU A 33 -3.07 -5.05 15.76
C LEU A 33 -2.96 -4.00 14.64
N LEU A 34 -2.25 -2.90 14.86
CA LEU A 34 -1.94 -1.90 13.84
C LEU A 34 -1.09 -2.49 12.70
N GLY A 35 -0.07 -3.29 13.04
CA GLY A 35 0.73 -4.00 12.06
C GLY A 35 -0.09 -4.99 11.23
N ALA A 36 -0.97 -5.77 11.86
CA ALA A 36 -1.86 -6.69 11.16
C ALA A 36 -2.91 -5.98 10.30
N PHE A 37 -3.40 -4.82 10.73
CA PHE A 37 -4.34 -3.99 9.98
C PHE A 37 -3.69 -3.30 8.79
N LEU A 38 -2.43 -2.88 8.90
CA LEU A 38 -1.65 -2.32 7.79
C LEU A 38 -1.19 -3.39 6.79
N TRP A 39 -1.08 -4.67 7.20
CA TRP A 39 -0.52 -5.76 6.39
C TRP A 39 -1.54 -6.79 5.86
N GLY A 40 -2.85 -6.61 6.03
CA GLY A 40 -3.86 -7.48 5.39
C GLY A 40 -5.27 -6.87 5.36
N PRO A 41 -6.17 -7.24 4.42
CA PRO A 41 -6.10 -8.24 3.36
C PRO A 41 -6.26 -7.59 1.96
N GLY A 42 -5.27 -6.83 1.51
CA GLY A 42 -5.31 -6.23 0.15
C GLY A 42 -5.16 -7.25 -0.99
N SER A 43 -4.78 -8.50 -0.69
CA SER A 43 -4.17 -9.40 -1.67
C SER A 43 -5.07 -9.89 -2.80
N LYS A 44 -6.39 -9.90 -2.64
CA LYS A 44 -7.30 -10.27 -3.74
C LYS A 44 -7.62 -9.09 -4.63
N ARG A 45 -8.08 -7.99 -4.03
CA ARG A 45 -8.43 -6.76 -4.75
C ARG A 45 -7.20 -6.15 -5.45
N SER A 46 -6.04 -6.17 -4.79
CA SER A 46 -4.76 -5.77 -5.39
C SER A 46 -4.40 -6.65 -6.57
N ARG A 47 -4.59 -7.97 -6.49
CA ARG A 47 -4.17 -8.87 -7.57
C ARG A 47 -5.05 -8.72 -8.82
N GLU A 48 -6.34 -8.47 -8.64
CA GLU A 48 -7.26 -8.14 -9.74
C GLU A 48 -6.85 -6.82 -10.42
N GLU A 49 -6.59 -5.78 -9.62
CA GLU A 49 -6.10 -4.48 -10.08
C GLU A 49 -4.78 -4.62 -10.85
N ASP A 50 -3.81 -5.33 -10.27
CA ASP A 50 -2.48 -5.53 -10.87
C ASP A 50 -2.58 -6.26 -12.21
N THR A 51 -3.45 -7.27 -12.33
CA THR A 51 -3.61 -8.05 -13.58
C THR A 51 -4.18 -7.19 -14.71
N VAL A 52 -5.23 -6.40 -14.43
CA VAL A 52 -5.83 -5.50 -15.43
C VAL A 52 -4.83 -4.42 -15.85
N ILE A 53 -4.12 -3.83 -14.88
CA ILE A 53 -3.10 -2.81 -15.12
C ILE A 53 -1.95 -3.37 -15.95
N GLU A 54 -1.49 -4.59 -15.68
CA GLU A 54 -0.43 -5.26 -16.42
C GLU A 54 -0.80 -5.39 -17.90
N ILE A 55 -1.97 -5.96 -18.22
CA ILE A 55 -2.42 -6.14 -19.61
C ILE A 55 -2.59 -4.78 -20.31
N ALA A 56 -3.22 -3.82 -19.64
CA ALA A 56 -3.40 -2.47 -20.16
C ALA A 56 -2.06 -1.75 -20.40
N SER A 57 -1.07 -1.98 -19.54
CA SER A 57 0.27 -1.39 -19.67
C SER A 57 1.06 -1.97 -20.84
N MET A 58 0.84 -3.24 -21.21
CA MET A 58 1.58 -3.89 -22.29
C MET A 58 1.08 -3.48 -23.68
N ARG A 59 -0.19 -3.07 -23.80
CA ARG A 59 -0.83 -2.76 -25.07
C ARG A 59 -0.95 -1.26 -25.28
N LYS A 60 -0.81 -0.82 -26.55
CA LYS A 60 -1.02 0.60 -26.90
C LYS A 60 -2.49 1.00 -26.75
N SER A 61 -3.41 0.09 -27.04
CA SER A 61 -4.84 0.29 -26.83
C SER A 61 -5.51 -1.05 -26.56
N VAL A 62 -6.51 -1.08 -25.69
CA VAL A 62 -7.29 -2.28 -25.36
C VAL A 62 -8.72 -1.89 -25.03
N THR A 63 -9.71 -2.67 -25.47
CA THR A 63 -11.11 -2.44 -25.10
C THR A 63 -11.45 -3.11 -23.77
N ILE A 64 -12.47 -2.59 -23.08
CA ILE A 64 -12.97 -3.21 -21.84
C ILE A 64 -13.43 -4.65 -22.11
N SER A 65 -14.04 -4.92 -23.26
CA SER A 65 -14.45 -6.28 -23.68
C SER A 65 -13.29 -7.25 -23.90
N GLU A 66 -12.15 -6.78 -24.43
CA GLU A 66 -10.93 -7.57 -24.56
C GLU A 66 -10.37 -7.92 -23.17
N LEU A 67 -10.35 -6.93 -22.25
CA LEU A 67 -9.94 -7.15 -20.87
C LEU A 67 -10.89 -8.12 -20.14
N GLU A 68 -12.21 -8.02 -20.35
CA GLU A 68 -13.18 -8.97 -19.79
C GLU A 68 -12.91 -10.39 -20.28
N THR A 69 -12.63 -10.56 -21.57
CA THR A 69 -12.34 -11.88 -22.16
C THR A 69 -11.06 -12.49 -21.59
N GLU A 70 -10.03 -11.68 -21.34
CA GLU A 70 -8.73 -12.16 -20.87
C GLU A 70 -8.66 -12.36 -19.35
N THR A 71 -9.31 -11.47 -18.60
CA THR A 71 -9.24 -11.47 -17.13
C THR A 71 -10.42 -12.19 -16.49
N GLY A 72 -11.55 -12.32 -17.21
CA GLY A 72 -12.80 -12.85 -16.68
C GLY A 72 -13.51 -11.90 -15.70
N TYR A 73 -13.08 -10.65 -15.59
CA TYR A 73 -13.68 -9.65 -14.71
C TYR A 73 -14.83 -8.90 -15.39
N HIS A 74 -15.81 -8.49 -14.59
CA HIS A 74 -16.94 -7.70 -15.10
C HIS A 74 -16.47 -6.36 -15.69
N PRO A 75 -17.10 -5.89 -16.79
CA PRO A 75 -16.69 -4.68 -17.50
C PRO A 75 -16.74 -3.43 -16.61
N GLU A 76 -17.76 -3.32 -15.75
CA GLU A 76 -17.90 -2.24 -14.77
C GLU A 76 -16.72 -2.18 -13.79
N ARG A 77 -16.23 -3.36 -13.37
CA ARG A 77 -15.08 -3.47 -12.45
C ARG A 77 -13.78 -3.10 -13.17
N ILE A 78 -13.61 -3.54 -14.41
CA ILE A 78 -12.45 -3.17 -15.23
C ILE A 78 -12.40 -1.66 -15.44
N GLU A 79 -13.55 -1.03 -15.71
CA GLU A 79 -13.64 0.42 -15.87
C GLU A 79 -13.24 1.16 -14.58
N GLU A 80 -13.72 0.72 -13.42
CA GLU A 80 -13.34 1.26 -12.12
C GLU A 80 -11.82 1.17 -11.91
N ILE A 81 -11.23 -0.01 -12.17
CA ILE A 81 -9.78 -0.23 -12.02
C ILE A 81 -8.98 0.67 -12.95
N LEU A 82 -9.37 0.82 -14.21
CA LEU A 82 -8.67 1.67 -15.17
C LEU A 82 -8.78 3.15 -14.79
N ARG A 83 -9.95 3.60 -14.33
CA ARG A 83 -10.14 4.97 -13.83
C ARG A 83 -9.27 5.23 -12.60
N ASP A 84 -9.27 4.32 -11.63
CA ASP A 84 -8.45 4.42 -10.44
C ASP A 84 -6.96 4.41 -10.78
N ALA A 85 -6.53 3.57 -11.72
CA ALA A 85 -5.14 3.50 -12.17
C ALA A 85 -4.70 4.79 -12.88
N LEU A 86 -5.56 5.40 -13.70
CA LEU A 86 -5.31 6.70 -14.33
C LEU A 86 -5.25 7.84 -13.31
N MET A 87 -6.20 7.89 -12.37
CA MET A 87 -6.25 8.92 -11.33
C MET A 87 -5.05 8.85 -10.38
N ASN A 88 -4.60 7.65 -10.04
CA ASN A 88 -3.44 7.43 -9.18
C ASN A 88 -2.11 7.44 -9.95
N GLN A 89 -2.10 7.80 -11.24
CA GLN A 89 -0.91 7.84 -12.09
C GLN A 89 -0.16 6.49 -12.18
N LYS A 90 -0.85 5.37 -11.95
CA LYS A 90 -0.31 4.02 -12.16
C LYS A 90 -0.29 3.65 -13.65
N LEU A 91 -1.19 4.23 -14.44
CA LEU A 91 -1.23 4.13 -15.89
C LEU A 91 -1.18 5.52 -16.51
N THR A 92 -0.53 5.62 -17.67
CA THR A 92 -0.50 6.84 -18.48
C THR A 92 -1.31 6.62 -19.75
N GLY A 93 -2.37 7.40 -19.93
CA GLY A 93 -3.30 7.22 -21.03
C GLY A 93 -4.63 7.91 -20.80
N TYR A 94 -5.63 7.52 -21.57
CA TYR A 94 -7.00 7.98 -21.41
C TYR A 94 -8.00 6.88 -21.78
N LEU A 95 -9.23 7.02 -21.30
CA LEU A 95 -10.37 6.19 -21.68
C LEU A 95 -11.19 6.93 -22.75
N GLU A 96 -11.48 6.24 -23.86
CA GLU A 96 -12.27 6.74 -24.99
C GLU A 96 -13.29 5.67 -25.39
N ASN A 97 -14.59 5.91 -25.16
CA ASN A 97 -15.69 5.03 -25.58
C ASN A 97 -15.43 3.53 -25.30
N GLU A 98 -15.22 3.17 -24.03
CA GLU A 98 -14.91 1.79 -23.57
C GLU A 98 -13.55 1.23 -24.04
N ARG A 99 -12.66 2.08 -24.54
CA ARG A 99 -11.29 1.72 -24.90
C ARG A 99 -10.30 2.48 -24.04
N PHE A 100 -9.35 1.75 -23.46
CA PHE A 100 -8.16 2.36 -22.89
C PHE A 100 -7.13 2.58 -23.99
N VAL A 101 -6.59 3.80 -24.08
CA VAL A 101 -5.50 4.18 -24.97
C VAL A 101 -4.32 4.63 -24.12
N ARG A 102 -3.22 3.88 -24.21
CA ARG A 102 -1.98 4.19 -23.49
C ARG A 102 -1.28 5.37 -24.17
N ASP A 103 -0.97 6.39 -23.39
CA ASP A 103 -0.15 7.49 -23.87
C ASP A 103 1.32 7.08 -23.82
N THR A 104 1.91 6.91 -25.00
CA THR A 104 3.32 6.51 -25.15
C THR A 104 4.27 7.71 -25.15
N SER A 105 3.76 8.94 -25.11
CA SER A 105 4.60 10.15 -25.06
C SER A 105 5.30 10.32 -23.72
N VAL A 106 4.76 9.69 -22.66
CA VAL A 106 5.33 9.67 -21.32
C VAL A 106 6.12 8.38 -21.17
N SER A 107 7.36 8.39 -21.65
CA SER A 107 8.30 7.30 -21.40
C SER A 107 8.49 7.16 -19.87
N PRO A 108 8.46 5.95 -19.29
CA PRO A 108 8.81 5.76 -17.88
C PRO A 108 10.25 6.24 -17.72
N TRP A 109 10.42 7.34 -16.98
CA TRP A 109 11.69 7.92 -16.52
C TRP A 109 12.92 7.15 -17.02
N GLU A 110 13.55 7.64 -18.10
CA GLU A 110 14.92 7.22 -18.41
C GLU A 110 15.77 7.65 -17.20
N PRO A 111 16.41 6.71 -16.47
CA PRO A 111 17.40 7.11 -15.49
C PRO A 111 18.43 7.93 -16.25
N ASN A 112 18.61 9.18 -15.83
CA ASN A 112 19.68 10.06 -16.27
C ASN A 112 21.00 9.28 -16.16
N MET A 113 21.44 8.65 -17.25
CA MET A 113 22.81 8.18 -17.41
C MET A 113 23.64 9.44 -17.56
N ALA A 114 23.85 10.12 -16.44
CA ALA A 114 24.90 11.10 -16.30
C ALA A 114 26.19 10.33 -16.56
N TRP A 115 26.71 10.54 -17.77
CA TRP A 115 28.12 10.51 -18.14
C TRP A 115 28.99 9.77 -17.12
N VAL A 116 29.16 8.47 -17.35
CA VAL A 116 30.38 7.81 -16.90
C VAL A 116 31.47 8.44 -17.77
N ASP A 117 32.11 9.46 -17.22
CA ASP A 117 33.34 9.98 -17.78
C ASP A 117 34.35 8.83 -17.73
N ASP A 118 34.57 8.20 -18.89
CA ASP A 118 35.73 7.35 -19.13
C ASP A 118 36.94 8.28 -19.11
N ASP A 119 37.46 8.57 -17.90
CA ASP A 119 38.77 9.18 -17.73
C ASP A 119 39.84 8.14 -18.10
N ASP A 120 40.53 8.43 -19.21
CA ASP A 120 41.75 7.80 -19.74
C ASP A 120 42.90 7.66 -18.72
#